data_AF-A0A4Y2J471-F1
#
_entry.id   AF-A0A4Y2J471-F1
#
_cell.length_a   1.000
_cell.length_b   1.000
_cell.length_c   1.000
_cell.angle_alpha   90.00
_cell.angle_beta   90.00
_cell.angle_gamma   90.00
#
_symmetry.space_group_name_H-M   'P 1'
#
loop_
_entity.id
_entity.type
_entity.pdbx_description
1 polymer ?
#
loop_
_entity_poly.entity_id
_entity_poly.type
_entity_poly.pdbx_seq_one_letter_code
_entity_poly.pdbx_strand_id
1 'polypeptide(L)'
;MSRASGCLPLLGSMVGGAVGTRISMPFCMASSSCTVFSADAKFFILSTPDTFHEVSPFLVQKLILSNIGEVKNVKKLRSGDLLIEISNPSQAVTISKLTTLGNLKVNTSVHRNLNFSRGVISERGLKKHTESELVQELSTQKVCAARRIQIKRDGKLIPTQHVILTFSTPELPKSIKAGYLSCPIKPYIPNPVRCFKCQKFGHSQQACRSNFKICAKCSVAGHDSSDCISDDIKCRNCEGDHPTFSRSCPRWVLEKILSTKIRKNISFAEARKLITERTPKPG
;
A
#
# COMPACT_ATOMS: atom_id res chain seq x y z
N MET A 1 -16.85 43.41 21.22
CA MET A 1 -16.84 43.22 22.69
C MET A 1 -17.99 42.28 23.02
N SER A 2 -17.88 41.13 23.67
CA SER A 2 -16.76 40.40 24.26
C SER A 2 -17.13 38.91 24.28
N ARG A 3 -16.11 38.06 24.14
CA ARG A 3 -16.16 36.59 24.20
C ARG A 3 -16.20 36.11 25.66
N ALA A 4 -16.92 35.04 25.92
CA ALA A 4 -16.66 34.07 27.00
C ALA A 4 -17.09 32.70 26.44
N SER A 5 -16.18 31.76 26.12
CA SER A 5 -15.36 30.93 27.02
C SER A 5 -16.21 29.96 27.84
N GLY A 6 -16.35 28.73 27.33
CA GLY A 6 -16.87 27.58 28.04
C GLY A 6 -16.05 26.34 27.66
N CYS A 7 -15.07 26.02 28.51
CA CYS A 7 -14.27 24.80 28.46
C CYS A 7 -15.15 23.57 28.60
N LEU A 8 -15.03 22.61 27.67
CA LEU A 8 -15.47 21.24 27.87
C LEU A 8 -14.27 20.41 28.38
N PRO A 9 -14.42 19.65 29.48
CA PRO A 9 -13.32 18.97 30.12
C PRO A 9 -12.86 17.73 29.34
N LEU A 10 -11.54 17.55 29.37
CA LEU A 10 -10.85 16.31 29.09
C LEU A 10 -11.28 15.25 30.11
N LEU A 11 -11.92 14.18 29.65
CA LEU A 11 -11.97 12.91 30.37
C LEU A 11 -11.24 11.87 29.54
N GLY A 12 -10.07 11.50 30.06
CA GLY A 12 -9.24 10.42 29.56
C GLY A 12 -9.78 9.05 29.96
N SER A 13 -9.21 8.06 29.28
CA SER A 13 -9.12 6.65 29.63
C SER A 13 -10.43 5.87 29.80
N MET A 14 -10.59 4.83 28.98
CA MET A 14 -10.54 3.45 29.47
C MET A 14 -10.49 2.45 28.29
N VAL A 15 -9.41 1.66 28.30
CA VAL A 15 -9.26 0.25 27.93
C VAL A 15 -9.95 -0.28 26.66
N GLY A 16 -9.12 -0.68 25.69
CA GLY A 16 -9.55 -1.42 24.51
C GLY A 16 -8.35 -2.04 23.79
N GLY A 17 -7.60 -2.87 24.51
CA GLY A 17 -6.46 -3.61 23.96
C GLY A 17 -6.90 -4.51 22.81
N ALA A 18 -6.42 -4.22 21.60
CA ALA A 18 -6.55 -5.14 20.48
C ALA A 18 -5.58 -6.31 20.67
N VAL A 19 -6.01 -7.30 21.46
CA VAL A 19 -5.32 -8.59 21.59
C VAL A 19 -5.42 -9.31 20.25
N GLY A 20 -4.24 -9.57 19.68
CA GLY A 20 -4.10 -10.31 18.43
C GLY A 20 -4.50 -11.76 18.63
N THR A 21 -5.36 -12.25 17.74
CA THR A 21 -5.34 -13.64 17.32
C THR A 21 -5.98 -13.76 15.94
N ARG A 22 -5.23 -14.45 15.07
CA ARG A 22 -5.63 -15.15 13.85
C ARG A 22 -6.46 -14.36 12.83
N ILE A 23 -5.74 -13.70 11.92
CA ILE A 23 -5.96 -13.92 10.50
C ILE A 23 -4.56 -14.09 9.93
N SER A 24 -4.30 -15.23 9.30
CA SER A 24 -3.28 -15.35 8.26
C SER A 24 -3.60 -14.30 7.21
N MET A 25 -3.18 -13.05 7.45
CA MET A 25 -3.34 -12.00 6.44
C MET A 25 -2.43 -12.41 5.30
N PRO A 26 -2.98 -12.77 4.12
CA PRO A 26 -2.20 -12.54 2.93
C PRO A 26 -1.90 -11.04 3.00
N PHE A 27 -0.63 -10.70 2.89
CA PHE A 27 -0.31 -9.43 2.30
C PHE A 27 -1.09 -9.42 0.99
N CYS A 28 -2.25 -8.78 0.94
CA CYS A 28 -2.98 -8.62 -0.31
C CYS A 28 -2.17 -7.64 -1.17
N MET A 29 -1.03 -8.14 -1.69
CA MET A 29 -0.85 -8.33 -3.13
C MET A 29 -2.23 -8.30 -3.77
N ALA A 30 -2.43 -7.40 -4.73
CA ALA A 30 -3.66 -7.30 -5.51
C ALA A 30 -4.38 -8.65 -5.54
N SER A 31 -5.61 -8.69 -5.03
CA SER A 31 -6.47 -9.87 -5.14
C SER A 31 -6.26 -10.48 -6.52
N SER A 32 -6.03 -11.78 -6.58
CA SER A 32 -5.64 -12.53 -7.78
C SER A 32 -6.64 -12.43 -8.95
N SER A 33 -7.68 -11.60 -8.84
CA SER A 33 -8.70 -11.26 -9.83
C SER A 33 -8.61 -9.84 -10.41
N CYS A 34 -7.76 -8.94 -9.89
CA CYS A 34 -7.60 -7.59 -10.45
C CYS A 34 -6.63 -7.62 -11.64
N THR A 35 -7.15 -7.77 -12.85
CA THR A 35 -6.37 -7.64 -14.08
C THR A 35 -6.52 -6.23 -14.64
N VAL A 36 -5.39 -5.62 -15.01
CA VAL A 36 -5.42 -4.44 -15.87
C VAL A 36 -5.49 -4.96 -17.30
N PHE A 37 -6.45 -4.46 -18.08
CA PHE A 37 -6.44 -4.70 -19.52
C PHE A 37 -5.18 -4.07 -20.10
N SER A 38 -4.40 -4.85 -20.85
CA SER A 38 -3.10 -4.41 -21.34
C SER A 38 -3.17 -3.07 -22.11
N ALA A 39 -4.25 -2.82 -22.84
CA ALA A 39 -4.47 -1.58 -23.58
C ALA A 39 -4.68 -0.33 -22.69
N ASP A 40 -5.13 -0.51 -21.45
CA ASP A 40 -5.39 0.57 -20.48
C ASP A 40 -4.22 0.76 -19.49
N ALA A 41 -3.19 -0.09 -19.55
CA ALA A 41 -2.04 -0.01 -18.65
C ALA A 41 -1.11 1.15 -19.04
N LYS A 42 -0.58 1.85 -18.04
CA LYS A 42 0.35 2.99 -18.21
C LYS A 42 1.81 2.61 -17.92
N PHE A 43 2.02 1.63 -17.05
CA PHE A 43 3.34 1.23 -16.56
C PHE A 43 3.62 -0.22 -16.93
N PHE A 44 4.72 -0.46 -17.63
CA PHE A 44 5.17 -1.77 -18.05
C PHE A 44 6.56 -2.10 -17.52
N ILE A 45 6.82 -3.38 -17.31
CA ILE A 45 8.14 -3.93 -17.07
C ILE A 45 8.60 -4.59 -18.36
N LEU A 46 9.78 -4.19 -18.82
CA LEU A 46 10.51 -4.82 -19.90
C LEU A 46 11.71 -5.55 -19.31
N SER A 47 11.77 -6.86 -19.52
CA SER A 47 12.80 -7.76 -19.02
C SER A 47 13.51 -8.46 -20.16
N THR A 48 14.77 -8.80 -19.97
CA THR A 48 15.57 -9.66 -20.86
C THR A 48 16.21 -10.77 -20.02
N PRO A 49 16.55 -11.93 -20.59
CA PRO A 49 17.24 -13.00 -19.87
C PRO A 49 18.55 -12.51 -19.22
N ASP A 50 19.33 -11.71 -19.95
CA ASP A 50 20.64 -11.22 -19.52
C ASP A 50 20.58 -9.84 -18.85
N THR A 51 19.37 -9.33 -18.57
CA THR A 51 19.07 -7.98 -18.07
C THR A 51 19.55 -6.84 -18.99
N PHE A 52 19.25 -5.58 -18.65
CA PHE A 52 19.79 -4.40 -19.34
C PHE A 52 21.03 -3.83 -18.63
N HIS A 53 21.80 -4.67 -17.93
CA HIS A 53 23.04 -4.23 -17.26
C HIS A 53 24.16 -3.89 -18.23
N GLU A 54 24.37 -4.75 -19.21
CA GLU A 54 25.50 -4.65 -20.15
C GLU A 54 25.07 -4.06 -21.50
N VAL A 55 23.76 -3.82 -21.69
CA VAL A 55 23.24 -3.20 -22.90
C VAL A 55 23.42 -1.68 -22.84
N SER A 56 24.00 -1.11 -23.90
CA SER A 56 24.17 0.34 -24.02
C SER A 56 22.84 1.10 -23.84
N PRO A 57 22.77 2.08 -22.92
CA PRO A 57 21.53 2.84 -22.68
C PRO A 57 21.09 3.64 -23.92
N PHE A 58 22.04 4.08 -24.75
CA PHE A 58 21.73 4.77 -26.01
C PHE A 58 21.11 3.82 -27.04
N LEU A 59 21.60 2.57 -27.09
CA LEU A 59 21.01 1.55 -27.96
C LEU A 59 19.57 1.23 -27.52
N VAL A 60 19.36 1.03 -26.22
CA VAL A 60 18.02 0.80 -25.65
C VAL A 60 17.08 1.94 -26.01
N GLN A 61 17.51 3.20 -25.83
CA GLN A 61 16.68 4.37 -26.16
C GLN A 61 16.30 4.40 -27.64
N LYS A 62 17.25 4.18 -28.55
CA LYS A 62 16.99 4.13 -30.00
C LYS A 62 16.02 3.01 -30.36
N LEU A 63 16.17 1.83 -29.76
CA LEU A 63 15.29 0.69 -30.02
C LEU A 63 13.88 0.90 -29.46
N ILE A 64 13.75 1.49 -28.28
CA ILE A 64 12.43 1.86 -27.73
C ILE A 64 11.77 2.88 -28.65
N LEU A 65 12.50 3.91 -29.07
CA LEU A 65 11.98 4.93 -29.98
C LEU A 65 11.53 4.33 -31.32
N SER A 66 12.29 3.39 -31.90
CA SER A 66 11.92 2.78 -33.19
C SER A 66 10.77 1.78 -33.11
N ASN A 67 10.67 1.01 -32.02
CA ASN A 67 9.65 -0.05 -31.89
C ASN A 67 8.37 0.42 -31.20
N ILE A 68 8.47 1.32 -30.22
CA ILE A 68 7.35 1.78 -29.38
C ILE A 68 7.05 3.26 -29.65
N GLY A 69 8.04 4.06 -30.04
CA GLY A 69 7.93 5.52 -30.17
C GLY A 69 8.38 6.26 -28.92
N GLU A 70 8.08 7.56 -28.87
CA GLU A 70 8.46 8.41 -27.74
C GLU A 70 7.59 8.09 -26.51
N VAL A 71 8.21 7.53 -25.48
CA VAL A 71 7.57 7.17 -24.21
C VAL A 71 7.83 8.25 -23.16
N LYS A 72 6.93 8.36 -22.18
CA LYS A 72 7.00 9.41 -21.16
C LYS A 72 8.20 9.25 -20.23
N ASN A 73 8.54 8.02 -19.86
CA ASN A 73 9.67 7.75 -18.99
C ASN A 73 10.20 6.33 -19.16
N VAL A 74 11.52 6.17 -19.04
CA VAL A 74 12.20 4.88 -18.95
C VAL A 74 13.11 4.90 -17.74
N LYS A 75 12.93 3.95 -16.83
CA LYS A 75 13.71 3.85 -15.60
C LYS A 75 14.24 2.46 -15.39
N LYS A 76 15.55 2.33 -15.20
CA LYS A 76 16.16 1.06 -14.79
C LYS A 76 15.85 0.72 -13.34
N LEU A 77 15.41 -0.51 -13.11
CA LEU A 77 15.12 -1.06 -11.79
C LEU A 77 16.35 -1.73 -11.18
N ARG A 78 16.30 -2.01 -9.88
CA ARG A 78 17.37 -2.73 -9.16
C ARG A 78 17.54 -4.17 -9.65
N SER A 79 16.52 -4.76 -10.26
CA SER A 79 16.61 -6.07 -10.90
C SER A 79 17.39 -6.05 -12.21
N GLY A 80 17.67 -4.87 -12.77
CA GLY A 80 18.23 -4.72 -14.11
C GLY A 80 17.19 -4.59 -15.22
N ASP A 81 15.91 -4.79 -14.91
CA ASP A 81 14.78 -4.56 -15.83
C ASP A 81 14.52 -3.07 -16.07
N LEU A 82 13.72 -2.77 -17.08
CA LEU A 82 13.26 -1.41 -17.36
C LEU A 82 11.79 -1.25 -17.00
N LEU A 83 11.49 -0.21 -16.23
CA LEU A 83 10.15 0.34 -16.06
C LEU A 83 9.90 1.38 -17.14
N ILE A 84 8.87 1.15 -17.95
CA ILE A 84 8.46 2.05 -19.03
C ILE A 84 7.10 2.65 -18.67
N GLU A 85 7.02 3.99 -18.66
CA GLU A 85 5.76 4.74 -18.58
C GLU A 85 5.40 5.20 -19.99
N ILE A 86 4.27 4.71 -20.50
CA ILE A 86 3.81 5.06 -21.85
C ILE A 86 3.04 6.39 -21.84
N SER A 87 2.97 7.01 -23.01
CA SER A 87 2.28 8.29 -23.23
C SER A 87 0.88 8.12 -23.80
N ASN A 88 0.64 7.05 -24.58
CA ASN A 88 -0.63 6.83 -25.27
C ASN A 88 -1.07 5.35 -25.29
N PRO A 89 -2.37 5.04 -25.47
CA PRO A 89 -2.86 3.66 -25.48
C PRO A 89 -2.31 2.77 -26.60
N SER A 90 -2.00 3.34 -27.77
CA SER A 90 -1.44 2.58 -28.90
C SER A 90 -0.10 1.94 -28.54
N GLN A 91 0.74 2.66 -27.79
CA GLN A 91 1.99 2.13 -27.24
C GLN A 91 1.77 0.94 -26.31
N ALA A 92 0.69 0.93 -25.52
CA ALA A 92 0.34 -0.16 -24.62
C ALA A 92 0.10 -1.46 -25.40
N VAL A 93 -0.60 -1.36 -26.52
CA VAL A 93 -0.86 -2.50 -27.42
C VAL A 93 0.46 -2.99 -28.01
N THR A 94 1.31 -2.10 -28.53
CA THR A 94 2.59 -2.45 -29.13
C THR A 94 3.52 -3.12 -28.13
N ILE A 95 3.76 -2.51 -26.97
CA ILE A 95 4.68 -3.04 -25.96
C ILE A 95 4.20 -4.39 -25.41
N SER A 96 2.89 -4.60 -25.29
CA SER A 96 2.35 -5.89 -24.79
C SER A 96 2.53 -7.06 -25.73
N LYS A 97 2.75 -6.80 -27.02
CA LYS A 97 3.03 -7.82 -28.04
C LYS A 97 4.52 -7.97 -28.34
N LEU A 98 5.35 -7.11 -27.75
CA LEU A 98 6.78 -7.05 -28.05
C LEU A 98 7.52 -8.27 -27.46
N THR A 99 8.12 -9.07 -28.33
CA THR A 99 8.91 -10.25 -27.95
C THR A 99 10.40 -10.08 -28.22
N THR A 100 10.76 -9.11 -29.08
CA THR A 100 12.13 -8.75 -29.41
C THR A 100 12.31 -7.23 -29.40
N LEU A 101 13.51 -6.78 -29.07
CA LEU A 101 13.93 -5.39 -29.15
C LEU A 101 15.28 -5.34 -29.87
N GLY A 102 15.25 -5.18 -31.19
CA GLY A 102 16.42 -5.47 -32.04
C GLY A 102 16.77 -6.95 -31.96
N ASN A 103 18.02 -7.26 -31.62
CA ASN A 103 18.49 -8.65 -31.45
C ASN A 103 18.25 -9.20 -30.03
N LEU A 104 17.69 -8.38 -29.12
CA LEU A 104 17.45 -8.78 -27.73
C LEU A 104 16.09 -9.46 -27.61
N LYS A 105 16.06 -10.67 -27.05
CA LYS A 105 14.80 -11.30 -26.64
C LYS A 105 14.28 -10.61 -25.39
N VAL A 106 13.06 -10.09 -25.45
CA VAL A 106 12.42 -9.37 -24.35
C VAL A 106 11.15 -10.07 -23.90
N ASN A 107 10.79 -9.83 -22.64
CA ASN A 107 9.48 -10.16 -22.09
C ASN A 107 8.85 -8.88 -21.54
N THR A 108 7.56 -8.70 -21.80
CA THR A 108 6.81 -7.54 -21.33
C THR A 108 5.72 -7.95 -20.36
N SER A 109 5.52 -7.16 -19.31
CA SER A 109 4.43 -7.37 -18.38
C SER A 109 3.94 -6.05 -17.80
N VAL A 110 2.66 -5.96 -17.45
CA VAL A 110 2.14 -4.78 -16.75
C VAL A 110 2.75 -4.69 -15.35
N HIS A 111 3.11 -3.49 -14.92
CA HIS A 111 3.61 -3.29 -13.57
C HIS A 111 2.49 -3.59 -12.56
N ARG A 112 2.75 -4.53 -11.66
CA ARG A 112 1.76 -5.11 -10.71
C ARG A 112 1.08 -4.14 -9.72
N ASN A 113 1.54 -2.89 -9.64
CA ASN A 113 1.13 -1.95 -8.58
C ASN A 113 0.96 -0.53 -9.11
N LEU A 114 1.86 -0.06 -9.99
CA LEU A 114 1.80 1.32 -10.49
C LEU A 114 0.58 1.61 -11.37
N ASN A 115 -0.03 0.59 -11.96
CA ASN A 115 -1.27 0.71 -12.74
C ASN A 115 -2.53 0.75 -11.88
N PHE A 116 -2.41 0.67 -10.56
CA PHE A 116 -3.54 0.63 -9.65
C PHE A 116 -3.49 1.76 -8.64
N SER A 117 -4.66 2.28 -8.31
CA SER A 117 -4.86 3.22 -7.22
C SER A 117 -5.90 2.67 -6.25
N ARG A 118 -5.83 3.12 -4.99
CA ARG A 118 -6.74 2.65 -3.93
C ARG A 118 -7.37 3.82 -3.20
N GLY A 119 -8.69 3.77 -3.09
CA GLY A 119 -9.50 4.78 -2.45
C GLY A 119 -10.41 4.17 -1.39
N VAL A 120 -10.91 5.00 -0.48
CA VAL A 120 -11.89 4.63 0.53
C VAL A 120 -13.13 5.47 0.29
N ILE A 121 -14.27 4.80 0.11
CA ILE A 121 -15.59 5.40 0.19
C ILE A 121 -16.20 5.11 1.57
N SER A 122 -17.05 6.01 2.03
CA SER A 122 -17.66 5.96 3.36
C SER A 122 -19.14 6.22 3.25
N GLU A 123 -19.89 5.24 2.75
CA GLU A 123 -21.30 5.41 2.39
C GLU A 123 -22.18 4.42 3.17
N ARG A 124 -23.18 4.95 3.88
CA ARG A 124 -24.10 4.16 4.70
C ARG A 124 -25.00 3.29 3.84
N GLY A 125 -25.46 3.81 2.71
CA GLY A 125 -26.29 3.07 1.76
C GLY A 125 -25.61 1.78 1.28
N LEU A 126 -24.29 1.80 1.16
CA LEU A 126 -23.50 0.67 0.68
C LEU A 126 -23.11 -0.34 1.78
N LYS A 127 -23.58 -0.19 3.02
CA LYS A 127 -23.16 -1.03 4.15
C LYS A 127 -23.57 -2.50 3.99
N LYS A 128 -24.74 -2.75 3.41
CA LYS A 128 -25.33 -4.10 3.27
C LYS A 128 -24.88 -4.86 2.02
N HIS A 129 -24.26 -4.17 1.07
CA HIS A 129 -23.84 -4.75 -0.20
C HIS A 129 -22.56 -5.59 -0.05
N THR A 130 -22.42 -6.63 -0.86
CA THR A 130 -21.23 -7.49 -0.83
C THR A 130 -20.07 -6.87 -1.60
N GLU A 131 -18.85 -7.32 -1.36
CA GLU A 131 -17.68 -6.83 -2.10
C GLU A 131 -17.77 -7.18 -3.59
N SER A 132 -18.25 -8.38 -3.93
CA SER A 132 -18.44 -8.83 -5.31
C SER A 132 -19.47 -7.97 -6.05
N GLU A 133 -20.60 -7.68 -5.41
CA GLU A 133 -21.63 -6.79 -5.96
C GLU A 133 -21.09 -5.39 -6.22
N LEU A 134 -20.34 -4.82 -5.27
CA LEU A 134 -19.71 -3.51 -5.45
C LEU A 134 -18.72 -3.48 -6.62
N VAL A 135 -17.95 -4.57 -6.82
CA VAL A 135 -17.04 -4.67 -7.97
C VAL A 135 -17.82 -4.74 -9.27
N GLN A 136 -18.89 -5.53 -9.32
CA GLN A 136 -19.73 -5.69 -10.50
C GLN A 136 -20.37 -4.35 -10.91
N GLU A 137 -21.06 -3.69 -9.99
CA GLU A 137 -21.81 -2.45 -10.25
C GLU A 137 -20.89 -1.25 -10.54
N LEU A 138 -19.67 -1.24 -10.00
CA LEU A 138 -18.72 -0.13 -10.18
C LEU A 138 -17.63 -0.42 -11.24
N SER A 139 -17.71 -1.56 -11.93
CA SER A 139 -16.72 -2.00 -12.92
C SER A 139 -16.54 -1.01 -14.08
N THR A 140 -17.61 -0.37 -14.53
CA THR A 140 -17.60 0.66 -15.58
C THR A 140 -16.77 1.89 -15.20
N GLN A 141 -16.62 2.15 -13.91
CA GLN A 141 -15.76 3.20 -13.33
C GLN A 141 -14.38 2.66 -12.96
N LYS A 142 -13.95 1.56 -13.59
CA LYS A 142 -12.63 0.92 -13.46
C LYS A 142 -12.33 0.36 -12.07
N VAL A 143 -13.35 0.04 -11.27
CA VAL A 143 -13.17 -0.69 -10.00
C VAL A 143 -12.94 -2.18 -10.31
N CYS A 144 -11.82 -2.75 -9.85
CA CYS A 144 -11.48 -4.16 -10.05
C CYS A 144 -11.52 -4.99 -8.76
N ALA A 145 -11.47 -4.35 -7.60
CA ALA A 145 -11.62 -5.02 -6.31
C ALA A 145 -12.22 -4.09 -5.26
N ALA A 146 -12.98 -4.68 -4.35
CA ALA A 146 -13.51 -4.01 -3.17
C ALA A 146 -13.10 -4.79 -1.93
N ARG A 147 -12.85 -4.07 -0.82
CA ARG A 147 -12.60 -4.66 0.49
C ARG A 147 -13.25 -3.83 1.58
N ARG A 148 -14.21 -4.39 2.29
CA ARG A 148 -14.89 -3.76 3.42
C ARG A 148 -13.98 -3.74 4.63
N ILE A 149 -13.89 -2.58 5.27
CA ILE A 149 -13.21 -2.46 6.55
C ILE A 149 -14.13 -3.03 7.62
N GLN A 150 -13.58 -3.95 8.42
CA GLN A 150 -14.27 -4.54 9.56
C GLN A 150 -13.62 -4.06 10.85
N ILE A 151 -14.43 -3.89 11.88
CA ILE A 151 -13.96 -3.60 13.24
C ILE A 151 -14.23 -4.82 14.12
N LYS A 152 -13.32 -5.12 15.04
CA LYS A 152 -13.53 -6.16 16.04
C LYS A 152 -14.10 -5.52 17.30
N ARG A 153 -15.29 -5.95 17.74
CA ARG A 153 -15.89 -5.61 19.05
C ARG A 153 -16.34 -6.91 19.71
N ASP A 154 -15.95 -7.12 20.97
CA ASP A 154 -16.32 -8.30 21.75
C ASP A 154 -16.03 -9.63 21.02
N GLY A 155 -14.86 -9.71 20.40
CA GLY A 155 -14.45 -10.90 19.63
C GLY A 155 -15.07 -11.02 18.23
N LYS A 156 -16.15 -10.29 17.93
CA LYS A 156 -16.90 -10.38 16.67
C LYS A 156 -16.43 -9.34 15.66
N LEU A 157 -16.36 -9.74 14.39
CA LEU A 157 -16.06 -8.87 13.26
C LEU A 157 -17.35 -8.19 12.78
N ILE A 158 -17.38 -6.87 12.85
CA ILE A 158 -18.53 -6.05 12.48
C ILE A 158 -18.19 -5.28 11.19
N PRO A 159 -18.97 -5.43 10.12
CA PRO A 159 -18.78 -4.68 8.88
C PRO A 159 -19.06 -3.19 9.08
N THR A 160 -18.17 -2.35 8.57
CA THR A 160 -18.36 -0.89 8.56
C THR A 160 -18.92 -0.40 7.23
N GLN A 161 -19.34 0.87 7.21
CA GLN A 161 -19.71 1.61 5.99
C GLN A 161 -18.51 1.91 5.07
N HIS A 162 -17.28 1.65 5.53
CA HIS A 162 -16.08 2.02 4.80
C HIS A 162 -15.64 0.87 3.91
N VAL A 163 -15.50 1.15 2.61
CA VAL A 163 -15.05 0.18 1.62
C VAL A 163 -13.82 0.74 0.92
N ILE A 164 -12.76 -0.06 0.86
CA ILE A 164 -11.57 0.21 0.07
C ILE A 164 -11.86 -0.30 -1.33
N LEU A 165 -11.78 0.59 -2.32
CA LEU A 165 -11.86 0.25 -3.73
C LEU A 165 -10.47 0.27 -4.33
N THR A 166 -10.18 -0.72 -5.17
CA THR A 166 -9.00 -0.75 -6.03
C THR A 166 -9.44 -0.44 -7.45
N PHE A 167 -8.85 0.60 -8.02
CA PHE A 167 -9.06 1.01 -9.39
C PHE A 167 -7.96 0.46 -10.26
N SER A 168 -8.28 0.01 -11.47
CA SER A 168 -7.30 -0.37 -12.51
C SER A 168 -6.71 0.85 -13.23
N THR A 169 -6.71 2.01 -12.56
CA THR A 169 -6.11 3.26 -13.02
C THR A 169 -4.99 3.70 -12.06
N PRO A 170 -3.89 4.26 -12.58
CA PRO A 170 -2.80 4.77 -11.75
C PRO A 170 -3.21 6.00 -10.92
N GLU A 171 -4.12 6.80 -11.47
CA GLU A 171 -4.63 8.01 -10.85
C GLU A 171 -5.95 7.73 -10.14
N LEU A 172 -6.08 8.25 -8.92
CA LEU A 172 -7.26 8.02 -8.08
C LEU A 172 -8.36 9.03 -8.43
N PRO A 173 -9.57 8.59 -8.80
CA PRO A 173 -10.69 9.51 -9.02
C PRO A 173 -11.10 10.23 -7.73
N LYS A 174 -11.59 11.47 -7.85
CA LYS A 174 -12.06 12.27 -6.70
C LYS A 174 -13.38 11.75 -6.12
N SER A 175 -14.22 11.15 -6.96
CA SER A 175 -15.51 10.58 -6.59
C SER A 175 -15.95 9.53 -7.60
N ILE A 176 -16.89 8.68 -7.19
CA ILE A 176 -17.61 7.74 -8.07
C ILE A 176 -19.12 7.87 -7.87
N LYS A 177 -19.88 7.34 -8.82
CA LYS A 177 -21.34 7.19 -8.69
C LYS A 177 -21.69 5.76 -8.28
N ALA A 178 -22.54 5.60 -7.28
CA ALA A 178 -23.13 4.32 -6.91
C ALA A 178 -24.65 4.46 -6.96
N GLY A 179 -25.26 4.07 -8.08
CA GLY A 179 -26.63 4.47 -8.42
C GLY A 179 -26.75 5.99 -8.44
N TYR A 180 -27.70 6.53 -7.68
CA TYR A 180 -27.91 7.99 -7.53
C TYR A 180 -26.92 8.66 -6.55
N LEU A 181 -26.12 7.89 -5.81
CA LEU A 181 -25.21 8.42 -4.79
C LEU A 181 -23.90 8.91 -5.42
N SER A 182 -23.45 10.08 -4.98
CA SER A 182 -22.13 10.62 -5.32
C SER A 182 -21.17 10.37 -4.17
N CYS A 183 -20.31 9.37 -4.30
CA CYS A 183 -19.42 8.94 -3.23
C CYS A 183 -18.04 9.59 -3.39
N PRO A 184 -17.66 10.55 -2.51
CA PRO A 184 -16.31 11.10 -2.52
C PRO A 184 -15.29 10.03 -2.11
N ILE A 185 -14.14 10.01 -2.79
CA ILE A 185 -13.08 9.04 -2.56
C ILE A 185 -11.95 9.71 -1.79
N LYS A 186 -11.54 9.06 -0.70
CA LYS A 186 -10.33 9.44 0.05
C LYS A 186 -9.19 8.48 -0.28
N PRO A 187 -7.95 8.93 -0.49
CA PRO A 187 -6.82 8.02 -0.70
C PRO A 187 -6.70 6.98 0.42
N TYR A 188 -6.58 5.71 0.05
CA TYR A 188 -6.33 4.65 1.03
C TYR A 188 -4.88 4.71 1.51
N ILE A 189 -4.71 4.84 2.83
CA ILE A 189 -3.41 4.86 3.47
C ILE A 189 -3.31 3.63 4.37
N PRO A 190 -2.58 2.57 3.96
CA PRO A 190 -2.40 1.41 4.81
C PRO A 190 -1.61 1.77 6.07
N ASN A 191 -1.84 1.02 7.15
CA ASN A 191 -1.00 1.11 8.32
C ASN A 191 0.39 0.53 8.03
N PRO A 192 1.44 1.02 8.72
CA PRO A 192 2.76 0.39 8.70
C PRO A 192 2.67 -1.11 8.89
N VAL A 193 3.34 -1.85 8.00
CA VAL A 193 3.36 -3.31 8.04
C VAL A 193 4.27 -3.73 9.20
N ARG A 194 3.72 -4.45 10.17
CA ARG A 194 4.48 -5.06 11.27
C ARG A 194 4.50 -6.56 11.07
N CYS A 195 5.68 -7.16 11.14
CA CYS A 195 5.82 -8.60 11.11
C CYS A 195 5.31 -9.21 12.42
N PHE A 196 4.29 -10.06 12.38
CA PHE A 196 3.76 -10.71 13.58
C PHE A 196 4.65 -11.82 14.15
N LYS A 197 5.74 -12.18 13.45
CA LYS A 197 6.76 -13.12 13.94
C LYS A 197 7.88 -12.40 14.69
N CYS A 198 8.56 -11.45 14.05
CA CYS A 198 9.72 -10.77 14.64
C CYS A 198 9.43 -9.37 15.21
N GLN A 199 8.20 -8.87 15.08
CA GLN A 199 7.73 -7.55 15.54
C GLN A 199 8.37 -6.32 14.87
N LYS A 200 9.34 -6.51 13.96
CA LYS A 200 9.92 -5.41 13.17
C LYS A 200 8.94 -4.89 12.12
N PHE A 201 9.04 -3.60 11.81
CA PHE A 201 8.32 -3.00 10.69
C PHE A 201 8.95 -3.36 9.33
N GLY A 202 8.18 -3.18 8.26
CA GLY A 202 8.65 -3.23 6.87
C GLY A 202 8.43 -4.55 6.12
N HIS A 203 7.99 -5.62 6.78
CA HIS A 203 7.69 -6.90 6.12
C HIS A 203 6.57 -7.68 6.81
N SER A 204 5.92 -8.56 6.07
CA SER A 204 4.90 -9.48 6.58
C SER A 204 5.55 -10.69 7.28
N GLN A 205 4.75 -11.46 8.02
CA GLN A 205 5.20 -12.71 8.62
C GLN A 205 5.66 -13.73 7.57
N GLN A 206 5.01 -13.78 6.40
CA GLN A 206 5.38 -14.70 5.31
C GLN A 206 6.75 -14.38 4.70
N ALA A 207 7.12 -13.10 4.66
CA ALA A 207 8.43 -12.66 4.18
C ALA A 207 9.50 -12.62 5.29
N CYS A 208 9.17 -13.10 6.51
CA CYS A 208 10.05 -13.01 7.66
C CYS A 208 11.12 -14.10 7.62
N ARG A 209 12.40 -13.69 7.62
CA ARG A 209 13.55 -14.59 7.70
C ARG A 209 13.95 -14.98 9.14
N SER A 210 13.34 -14.36 10.15
CA SER A 210 13.63 -14.71 11.54
C SER A 210 13.09 -16.10 11.87
N ASN A 211 13.86 -16.90 12.59
CA ASN A 211 13.45 -18.23 13.04
C ASN A 211 12.54 -18.16 14.26
N PHE A 212 12.74 -17.17 15.13
CA PHE A 212 12.06 -17.07 16.41
C PHE A 212 10.83 -16.16 16.35
N LYS A 213 9.83 -16.52 17.15
CA LYS A 213 8.68 -15.66 17.43
C LYS A 213 9.02 -14.77 18.62
N ILE A 214 8.86 -13.47 18.44
CA ILE A 214 9.12 -12.43 19.43
C ILE A 214 7.79 -11.92 19.98
N CYS A 215 7.68 -11.83 21.30
CA CYS A 215 6.52 -11.27 21.98
C CYS A 215 6.38 -9.78 21.66
N ALA A 216 5.16 -9.32 21.35
CA ALA A 216 4.91 -7.92 21.03
C ALA A 216 4.86 -7.01 22.27
N LYS A 217 4.72 -7.57 23.48
CA LYS A 217 4.67 -6.83 24.75
C LYS A 217 6.06 -6.62 25.36
N CYS A 218 6.83 -7.69 25.58
CA CYS A 218 8.15 -7.61 26.25
C CYS A 218 9.36 -7.79 25.30
N SER A 219 9.15 -8.02 23.99
CA SER A 219 10.24 -8.20 23.01
C SER A 219 11.14 -9.44 23.20
N VAL A 220 10.78 -10.35 24.09
CA VAL A 220 11.48 -11.63 24.35
C VAL A 220 10.95 -12.74 23.43
N ALA A 221 11.82 -13.71 23.11
CA ALA A 221 11.45 -14.89 22.32
C ALA A 221 10.79 -15.98 23.18
N GLY A 222 10.00 -16.86 22.56
CA GLY A 222 9.55 -18.11 23.19
C GLY A 222 8.09 -18.17 23.66
N HIS A 223 7.31 -17.09 23.50
CA HIS A 223 5.86 -17.09 23.82
C HIS A 223 5.05 -16.13 22.91
N ASP A 224 3.72 -16.27 22.93
CA ASP A 224 2.80 -15.31 22.29
C ASP A 224 2.48 -14.14 23.24
N SER A 225 2.04 -13.02 22.69
CA SER A 225 1.61 -11.86 23.50
C SER A 225 0.37 -12.13 24.34
N SER A 226 -0.45 -13.12 23.96
CA SER A 226 -1.56 -13.63 24.80
C SER A 226 -1.06 -14.24 26.11
N ASP A 227 0.09 -14.92 26.06
CA ASP A 227 0.62 -15.75 27.16
C ASP A 227 1.74 -15.02 27.92
N CYS A 228 1.90 -13.72 27.66
CA CYS A 228 2.96 -12.90 28.23
C CYS A 228 2.59 -12.45 29.65
N ILE A 229 3.40 -12.86 30.62
CA ILE A 229 3.26 -12.56 32.06
C ILE A 229 4.27 -11.49 32.51
N SER A 230 5.18 -11.08 31.62
CA SER A 230 6.21 -10.08 31.94
C SER A 230 5.60 -8.68 32.12
N ASP A 231 5.90 -8.06 33.25
CA ASP A 231 5.56 -6.66 33.54
C ASP A 231 6.49 -5.66 32.81
N ASP A 232 7.67 -6.12 32.41
CA ASP A 232 8.66 -5.35 31.64
C ASP A 232 8.22 -5.22 30.16
N ILE A 233 7.39 -4.22 29.90
CA ILE A 233 6.93 -3.90 28.56
C ILE A 233 8.05 -3.18 27.79
N LYS A 234 8.55 -3.80 26.72
CA LYS A 234 9.62 -3.26 25.89
C LYS A 234 9.27 -3.31 24.40
N CYS A 235 9.49 -2.21 23.70
CA CYS A 235 9.26 -2.13 22.25
C CYS A 235 10.42 -2.73 21.45
N ARG A 236 10.13 -3.61 20.48
CA ARG A 236 11.18 -4.23 19.66
C ARG A 236 11.85 -3.27 18.66
N ASN A 237 11.19 -2.16 18.35
CA ASN A 237 11.64 -1.25 17.29
C ASN A 237 12.41 -0.03 17.82
N CYS A 238 12.04 0.49 18.99
CA CYS A 238 12.65 1.68 19.60
C CYS A 238 13.12 1.47 21.04
N GLU A 239 12.95 0.26 21.58
CA GLU A 239 13.40 -0.12 22.93
C GLU A 239 12.74 0.61 24.11
N GLY A 240 11.75 1.48 23.86
CA GLY A 240 11.02 2.19 24.91
C GLY A 240 9.93 1.36 25.60
N ASP A 241 9.38 1.93 26.68
CA ASP A 241 8.49 1.30 27.66
C ASP A 241 7.03 1.22 27.19
N HIS A 242 6.82 0.62 26.02
CA HIS A 242 5.50 0.41 25.45
C HIS A 242 5.50 -0.82 24.55
N PRO A 243 4.34 -1.46 24.33
CA PRO A 243 4.29 -2.63 23.46
C PRO A 243 4.59 -2.23 22.02
N THR A 244 5.04 -3.18 21.21
CA THR A 244 5.46 -2.96 19.83
C THR A 244 4.33 -2.52 18.90
N PHE A 245 3.08 -2.77 19.29
CA PHE A 245 1.89 -2.32 18.54
C PHE A 245 1.41 -0.91 18.95
N SER A 246 2.11 -0.22 19.86
CA SER A 246 1.75 1.15 20.24
C SER A 246 1.88 2.12 19.07
N ARG A 247 0.86 2.99 18.91
CA ARG A 247 0.85 4.07 17.91
C ARG A 247 1.67 5.29 18.33
N SER A 248 2.06 5.37 19.60
CA SER A 248 2.96 6.42 20.10
C SER A 248 4.44 6.13 19.81
N CYS A 249 4.78 4.94 19.32
CA CYS A 249 6.15 4.55 19.02
C CYS A 249 6.79 5.51 17.99
N PRO A 250 7.97 6.09 18.27
CA PRO A 250 8.67 6.97 17.31
C PRO A 250 8.94 6.27 15.97
N ARG A 251 9.26 4.98 16.00
CA ARG A 251 9.49 4.19 14.78
C ARG A 251 8.20 3.96 14.00
N TRP A 252 7.05 3.84 14.66
CA TRP A 252 5.76 3.78 13.97
C TRP A 252 5.44 5.12 13.26
N VAL A 253 5.77 6.24 13.88
CA VAL A 253 5.63 7.58 13.27
C VAL A 253 6.55 7.73 12.06
N LEU A 254 7.79 7.22 12.13
CA LEU A 254 8.68 7.18 10.96
C LEU A 254 8.12 6.28 9.84
N GLU A 255 7.54 5.13 10.16
CA GLU A 255 6.94 4.27 9.12
C GLU A 255 5.67 4.88 8.48
N LYS A 256 5.08 5.91 9.10
CA LYS A 256 4.02 6.73 8.46
C LYS A 256 4.52 7.61 7.31
N ILE A 257 5.79 7.51 6.86
CA ILE A 257 6.27 8.07 5.58
C ILE A 257 5.29 7.79 4.44
N LEU A 258 4.75 6.58 4.37
CA LEU A 258 3.80 6.21 3.32
C LEU A 258 2.53 7.09 3.34
N SER A 259 2.08 7.51 4.52
CA SER A 259 0.95 8.44 4.66
C SER A 259 1.27 9.81 4.07
N THR A 260 2.46 10.34 4.35
CA THR A 260 2.89 11.65 3.82
C THR A 260 3.10 11.57 2.31
N LYS A 261 3.73 10.49 1.83
CA LYS A 261 3.91 10.18 0.41
C LYS A 261 2.58 10.23 -0.34
N ILE A 262 1.57 9.49 0.14
CA ILE A 262 0.27 9.38 -0.52
C ILE A 262 -0.50 10.70 -0.44
N ARG A 263 -0.56 11.35 0.72
CA ARG A 263 -1.35 12.60 0.89
C ARG A 263 -0.80 13.77 0.10
N LYS A 264 0.53 13.88 -0.01
CA LYS A 264 1.21 14.98 -0.71
C LYS A 264 1.56 14.64 -2.16
N ASN A 265 1.34 13.40 -2.59
CA ASN A 265 1.74 12.89 -3.90
C ASN A 265 3.21 13.17 -4.24
N ILE A 266 4.11 12.91 -3.28
CA ILE A 266 5.55 13.13 -3.41
C ILE A 266 6.31 11.80 -3.44
N SER A 267 7.58 11.84 -3.80
CA SER A 267 8.44 10.65 -3.74
C SER A 267 8.60 10.16 -2.30
N PHE A 268 8.96 8.89 -2.15
CA PHE A 268 9.23 8.33 -0.83
C PHE A 268 10.45 9.00 -0.16
N ALA A 269 11.44 9.42 -0.94
CA ALA A 269 12.63 10.12 -0.43
C ALA A 269 12.26 11.50 0.14
N GLU A 270 11.42 12.27 -0.56
CA GLU A 270 10.92 13.56 -0.08
C GLU A 270 10.03 13.39 1.16
N ALA A 271 9.13 12.40 1.14
CA ALA A 271 8.29 12.09 2.30
C ALA A 271 9.11 11.70 3.54
N ARG A 272 10.22 10.97 3.34
CA ARG A 272 11.18 10.64 4.41
C ARG A 272 11.86 11.90 4.93
N LYS A 273 12.41 12.74 4.06
CA LYS A 273 13.07 14.00 4.42
C LYS A 273 12.16 14.87 5.30
N LEU A 274 10.92 15.08 4.87
CA LEU A 274 9.93 15.89 5.61
C LEU A 274 9.58 15.34 6.99
N ILE A 275 9.63 14.03 7.19
CA ILE A 275 9.35 13.43 8.51
C ILE A 275 10.59 13.52 9.39
N THR A 276 11.77 13.18 8.85
CA THR A 276 13.03 13.27 9.58
C THR A 276 13.30 14.67 10.08
N GLU A 277 13.01 15.71 9.28
CA GLU A 277 13.13 17.12 9.68
C GLU A 277 12.18 17.53 10.81
N ARG A 278 11.07 16.80 11.01
CA ARG A 278 10.06 17.09 12.06
C ARG A 278 10.27 16.30 13.33
N THR A 279 10.94 15.16 13.26
CA THR A 279 11.27 14.34 14.44
C THR A 279 12.55 14.88 15.10
N PRO A 280 12.52 15.22 16.39
CA PRO A 280 13.74 15.58 17.13
C PRO A 280 14.78 14.46 17.02
N LYS A 281 16.04 14.81 16.81
CA LYS A 281 17.13 13.84 16.98
C LYS A 281 17.17 13.45 18.46
N PRO A 282 17.20 12.15 18.80
CA PRO A 282 17.55 11.74 20.16
C PRO A 282 18.92 12.33 20.49
N GLY A 283 18.98 13.14 21.55
CA GLY A 283 20.23 13.60 22.15
C GLY A 283 20.86 12.50 22.98
#